data_AF-A0A9D4RN13-F1
#
_entry.id   AF-A0A9D4RN13-F1
#
_cell.length_a   1.000
_cell.length_b   1.000
_cell.length_c   1.000
_cell.angle_alpha   90.00
_cell.angle_beta   90.00
_cell.angle_gamma   90.00
#
_symmetry.space_group_name_H-M   'P 1'
#
loop_
_entity.id
_entity.type
_entity.pdbx_description
1 polymer ?
#
loop_
_entity_poly.entity_id
_entity_poly.type
_entity_poly.pdbx_seq_one_letter_code
_entity_poly.pdbx_strand_id
1 'polypeptide(L)'
;MGVFVNYLTKYKIDYIQESCYYRQASCDYRQAFCGYIQAFCGYRQTFCGYMQAVCGYKQVSYDYRQAFFGNIQVPFGYIQASCCYRQLFCGYMQTSCGYIHAFCDYLQAVCGYIQVSCDNRQAFFGYMHASCGNIQASCCYRKLFFGYIQAFCCH
;
A
#
# COMPACT_ATOMS: atom_id res chain seq x y z
N MET A 1 34.51 -0.82 -38.04
CA MET A 1 33.06 -1.03 -37.82
C MET A 1 32.72 -1.75 -36.50
N GLY A 2 33.37 -2.86 -36.12
CA GLY A 2 32.99 -3.65 -34.93
C GLY A 2 33.12 -2.95 -33.55
N VAL A 3 34.04 -2.00 -33.40
CA VAL A 3 34.21 -1.22 -32.14
C VAL A 3 33.11 -0.18 -31.97
N PHE A 4 32.71 0.48 -33.06
CA PHE A 4 31.69 1.54 -33.04
C PHE A 4 30.29 0.98 -32.73
N VAL A 5 29.96 -0.20 -33.28
CA VAL A 5 28.71 -0.92 -32.97
C VAL A 5 28.65 -1.37 -31.50
N ASN A 6 29.77 -1.82 -30.94
CA ASN A 6 29.87 -2.18 -29.51
C ASN A 6 29.65 -0.98 -28.60
N TYR A 7 30.20 0.19 -28.94
CA TYR A 7 30.07 1.40 -28.13
C TYR A 7 28.62 1.88 -28.05
N LEU A 8 27.92 1.92 -29.20
CA LEU A 8 26.51 2.30 -29.27
C LEU A 8 25.60 1.31 -28.53
N THR A 9 25.91 0.02 -28.59
CA THR A 9 25.13 -1.02 -27.90
C THR A 9 25.33 -0.95 -26.39
N LYS A 10 26.57 -0.73 -25.92
CA LYS A 10 26.87 -0.54 -24.50
C LYS A 10 26.15 0.69 -23.93
N TYR A 11 26.25 1.83 -24.62
CA TYR A 11 25.57 3.06 -24.20
C TYR A 11 24.04 2.88 -24.07
N LYS A 12 23.43 2.16 -25.03
CA LYS A 12 22.00 1.84 -24.98
C LYS A 12 21.63 0.93 -23.81
N ILE A 13 22.47 -0.06 -23.47
CA ILE A 13 22.26 -0.94 -22.32
C ILE A 13 22.33 -0.16 -21.02
N ASP A 14 23.36 0.68 -20.85
CA ASP A 14 23.59 1.46 -19.63
C ASP A 14 22.41 2.43 -19.39
N TYR A 15 21.95 3.12 -20.45
CA TYR A 15 20.77 4.00 -20.38
C TYR A 15 19.49 3.24 -19.97
N ILE A 16 19.26 2.05 -20.54
CA ILE A 16 18.11 1.23 -20.20
C ILE A 16 18.18 0.82 -18.71
N GLN A 17 19.35 0.40 -18.23
CA GLN A 17 19.54 -0.02 -16.84
C GLN A 17 19.28 1.12 -15.84
N GLU A 18 19.83 2.31 -16.07
CA GLU A 18 19.58 3.46 -15.19
C GLU A 18 18.10 3.85 -15.16
N SER A 19 17.44 3.84 -16.33
CA SER A 19 16.00 4.14 -16.41
C SER A 19 15.12 3.09 -15.70
N CYS A 20 15.55 1.82 -15.65
CA CYS A 20 14.90 0.75 -14.92
C CYS A 20 15.07 0.95 -13.42
N TYR A 21 16.30 1.23 -12.96
CA TYR A 21 16.60 1.47 -11.55
C TYR A 21 15.78 2.63 -10.97
N TYR A 22 15.74 3.78 -11.66
CA TYR A 22 14.96 4.94 -11.20
C TYR A 22 13.47 4.62 -11.06
N ARG A 23 12.90 3.87 -12.01
CA ARG A 23 11.48 3.50 -11.94
C ARG A 23 11.19 2.42 -10.91
N GLN A 24 12.11 1.52 -10.65
CA GLN A 24 12.00 0.55 -9.56
C GLN A 24 11.98 1.27 -8.21
N ALA A 25 12.90 2.20 -7.97
CA ALA A 25 12.88 3.03 -6.76
C ALA A 25 11.55 3.82 -6.61
N SER A 26 10.95 4.29 -7.70
CA SER A 26 9.63 4.94 -7.66
C SER A 26 8.49 3.98 -7.29
N CYS A 27 8.58 2.70 -7.70
CA CYS A 27 7.63 1.66 -7.30
C CYS A 27 7.77 1.34 -5.81
N ASP A 28 8.99 1.16 -5.33
CA ASP A 28 9.27 0.83 -3.93
C ASP A 28 8.78 1.95 -3.00
N TYR A 29 9.01 3.21 -3.39
CA TYR A 29 8.47 4.37 -2.67
C TYR A 29 6.93 4.37 -2.60
N ARG A 30 6.25 4.06 -3.71
CA ARG A 30 4.77 3.97 -3.73
C ARG A 30 4.26 2.83 -2.87
N GLN A 31 4.93 1.68 -2.88
CA GLN A 31 4.59 0.54 -2.04
C GLN A 31 4.76 0.88 -0.56
N ALA A 32 5.86 1.54 -0.18
CA ALA A 32 6.07 2.01 1.20
C ALA A 32 4.98 3.01 1.64
N PHE A 33 4.60 3.94 0.77
CA PHE A 33 3.50 4.87 1.04
C PHE A 33 2.16 4.15 1.21
N CYS A 34 1.89 3.11 0.42
CA CYS A 34 0.71 2.26 0.58
C CYS A 34 0.72 1.54 1.94
N GLY A 35 1.86 0.99 2.36
CA GLY A 35 2.02 0.38 3.67
C GLY A 35 1.73 1.35 4.82
N TYR A 36 2.19 2.60 4.70
CA TYR A 36 1.88 3.66 5.67
C TYR A 36 0.37 3.95 5.75
N ILE A 37 -0.31 4.07 4.59
CA ILE A 37 -1.76 4.29 4.53
C ILE A 37 -2.50 3.12 5.19
N GLN A 38 -2.10 1.88 4.89
CA GLN A 38 -2.73 0.69 5.49
C GLN A 38 -2.60 0.68 7.01
N ALA A 39 -1.41 1.00 7.55
CA ALA A 39 -1.20 1.10 8.99
C ALA A 39 -2.06 2.20 9.63
N PHE A 40 -2.13 3.38 8.99
CA PHE A 40 -2.98 4.48 9.46
C PHE A 40 -4.47 4.10 9.46
N CYS A 41 -4.92 3.40 8.42
CA CYS A 41 -6.28 2.88 8.33
C CYS A 41 -6.58 1.86 9.44
N GLY A 42 -5.65 0.94 9.69
CA GLY A 42 -5.76 -0.03 10.79
C GLY A 42 -5.91 0.65 12.14
N TYR A 43 -5.09 1.67 12.43
CA TYR A 43 -5.18 2.46 13.66
C TYR A 43 -6.53 3.18 13.80
N ARG A 44 -7.01 3.81 12.72
CA ARG A 44 -8.33 4.48 12.69
C ARG A 44 -9.47 3.49 12.98
N GLN A 45 -9.44 2.31 12.39
CA GLN A 45 -10.44 1.26 12.65
C GLN A 45 -10.39 0.78 14.11
N THR A 46 -9.19 0.61 14.69
CA THR A 46 -9.07 0.22 16.11
C THR A 46 -9.63 1.30 17.03
N PHE A 47 -9.34 2.56 16.76
CA PHE A 47 -9.89 3.69 17.51
C PHE A 47 -11.42 3.75 17.42
N CYS A 48 -11.99 3.49 16.24
CA CYS A 48 -13.43 3.40 16.05
C CYS A 48 -14.05 2.28 16.89
N GLY A 49 -13.45 1.08 16.87
CA GLY A 49 -13.88 -0.04 17.71
C GLY A 49 -13.83 0.27 19.21
N TYR A 50 -12.78 0.95 19.67
CA TYR A 50 -12.68 1.41 21.05
C TYR A 50 -13.81 2.39 21.41
N MET A 51 -14.08 3.39 20.57
CA MET A 51 -15.15 4.36 20.82
C MET A 51 -16.53 3.71 20.85
N GLN A 52 -16.78 2.72 19.98
CA GLN A 52 -18.01 1.92 20.01
C GLN A 52 -18.15 1.15 21.33
N ALA A 53 -17.08 0.50 21.80
CA ALA A 53 -17.10 -0.21 23.08
C ALA A 53 -17.37 0.72 24.28
N VAL A 54 -16.77 1.91 24.30
CA VAL A 54 -17.05 2.93 25.33
C VAL A 54 -18.51 3.39 25.30
N CYS A 55 -19.10 3.54 24.11
CA CYS A 55 -20.51 3.87 23.95
C CYS A 55 -21.40 2.73 24.48
N GLY A 56 -21.09 1.47 24.14
CA GLY A 56 -21.80 0.30 24.63
C GLY A 56 -21.77 0.16 26.16
N TYR A 57 -20.60 0.34 26.79
CA TYR A 57 -20.48 0.30 28.25
C TYR A 57 -21.31 1.39 28.94
N LYS A 58 -21.30 2.60 28.37
CA LYS A 58 -22.13 3.72 28.88
C LYS A 58 -23.61 3.37 28.79
N GLN A 59 -24.07 2.80 27.67
CA GLN A 59 -25.45 2.39 27.48
C GLN A 59 -25.90 1.40 28.58
N VAL A 60 -25.15 0.32 28.79
CA VAL A 60 -25.44 -0.69 29.81
C VAL A 60 -25.51 -0.09 31.23
N SER A 61 -24.61 0.85 31.52
CA SER A 61 -24.62 1.57 32.82
C SER A 61 -25.87 2.44 33.01
N TYR A 62 -26.48 2.94 31.94
CA TYR A 62 -27.74 3.67 32.01
C TYR A 62 -28.94 2.74 32.12
N ASP A 63 -28.95 1.64 31.37
CA ASP A 63 -30.02 0.64 31.44
C ASP A 63 -30.13 0.09 32.87
N TYR A 64 -28.99 -0.19 33.51
CA TYR A 64 -28.93 -0.56 34.93
C TYR A 64 -29.48 0.53 35.86
N ARG A 65 -29.14 1.81 35.60
CA ARG A 65 -29.68 2.94 36.37
C ARG A 65 -31.19 3.11 36.18
N GLN A 66 -31.70 2.97 34.96
CA GLN A 66 -33.14 3.00 34.70
C GLN A 66 -33.86 1.87 35.43
N ALA A 67 -33.33 0.65 35.40
CA ALA A 67 -33.88 -0.48 36.14
C ALA A 67 -33.91 -0.23 37.65
N PHE A 68 -32.87 0.39 38.20
CA PHE A 68 -32.81 0.78 39.61
C PHE A 68 -33.85 1.87 39.95
N PHE A 69 -33.94 2.94 39.15
CA PHE A 69 -34.85 4.07 39.41
C PHE A 69 -36.31 3.82 39.00
N GLY A 70 -36.61 2.81 38.18
CA GLY A 70 -37.98 2.34 37.95
C GLY A 70 -38.72 1.93 39.23
N ASN A 71 -37.98 1.69 40.31
CA ASN A 71 -38.51 1.39 41.64
C ASN A 71 -38.80 2.63 42.52
N ILE A 72 -38.42 3.86 42.11
CA ILE A 72 -38.62 5.09 42.91
C ILE A 72 -39.04 6.23 41.98
N GLN A 73 -40.31 6.63 42.02
CA GLN A 73 -40.84 7.72 41.19
C GLN A 73 -40.39 9.12 41.69
N VAL A 74 -40.17 10.06 40.76
CA VAL A 74 -40.30 11.55 40.85
C VAL A 74 -39.22 12.42 40.12
N PRO A 75 -37.95 12.01 39.82
CA PRO A 75 -37.03 12.87 39.01
C PRO A 75 -36.88 12.45 37.52
N PHE A 76 -37.96 12.05 36.84
CA PHE A 76 -37.90 11.29 35.57
C PHE A 76 -37.53 12.12 34.32
N GLY A 77 -37.98 13.37 34.20
CA GLY A 77 -37.85 14.13 32.95
C GLY A 77 -36.41 14.49 32.55
N TYR A 78 -35.60 14.97 33.49
CA TYR A 78 -34.21 15.36 33.23
C TYR A 78 -33.29 14.17 32.95
N ILE A 79 -33.52 13.05 33.65
CA ILE A 79 -32.76 11.81 33.43
C ILE A 79 -33.07 11.26 32.05
N GLN A 80 -34.34 11.22 31.65
CA GLN A 80 -34.75 10.71 30.35
C GLN A 80 -34.20 11.54 29.20
N ALA A 81 -34.24 12.88 29.29
CA ALA A 81 -33.64 13.77 28.29
C ALA A 81 -32.11 13.56 28.17
N SER A 82 -31.42 13.39 29.31
CA SER A 82 -29.98 13.11 29.35
C SER A 82 -29.62 11.76 28.70
N CYS A 83 -30.46 10.74 28.89
CA CYS A 83 -30.32 9.44 28.23
C CYS A 83 -30.50 9.55 26.72
N CYS A 84 -31.58 10.22 26.25
CA CYS A 84 -31.84 10.41 24.83
C CYS A 84 -30.70 11.16 24.13
N TYR A 85 -30.19 12.24 24.73
CA TYR A 85 -29.07 13.00 24.17
C TYR A 85 -27.81 12.14 24.02
N ARG A 86 -27.54 11.28 25.01
CA ARG A 86 -26.35 10.42 24.98
C ARG A 86 -26.50 9.24 24.00
N GLN A 87 -27.70 8.68 23.84
CA GLN A 87 -27.98 7.70 22.80
C GLN A 87 -27.77 8.30 21.40
N LEU A 88 -28.26 9.51 21.17
CA LEU A 88 -28.01 10.28 19.94
C LEU A 88 -26.51 10.49 19.69
N PHE A 89 -25.76 10.86 20.72
CA PHE A 89 -24.30 10.99 20.63
C PHE A 89 -23.62 9.65 20.28
N CYS A 90 -24.04 8.54 20.90
CA CYS A 90 -23.51 7.22 20.58
C CYS A 90 -23.82 6.82 19.13
N GLY A 91 -25.04 7.08 18.65
CA GLY A 91 -25.43 6.87 17.26
C GLY A 91 -24.59 7.69 16.29
N TYR A 92 -24.38 8.99 16.58
CA TYR A 92 -23.52 9.85 15.77
C TYR A 92 -22.08 9.32 15.69
N MET A 93 -21.54 8.86 16.82
CA MET A 93 -20.19 8.27 16.88
C MET A 93 -20.12 6.97 16.08
N GLN A 94 -21.15 6.13 16.13
CA GLN A 94 -21.23 4.90 15.34
C GLN A 94 -21.26 5.19 13.83
N THR A 95 -22.07 6.16 13.40
CA THR A 95 -22.11 6.59 11.99
C THR A 95 -20.77 7.17 11.54
N SER A 96 -20.15 8.01 12.37
CA SER A 96 -18.82 8.57 12.11
C SER A 96 -17.75 7.48 11.96
N CYS A 97 -17.81 6.46 12.83
CA CYS A 97 -16.95 5.28 12.72
C CYS A 97 -17.19 4.52 11.41
N GLY A 98 -18.45 4.35 11.01
CA GLY A 98 -18.82 3.73 9.73
C GLY A 98 -18.21 4.44 8.52
N TYR A 99 -18.26 5.78 8.49
CA TYR A 99 -17.61 6.56 7.44
C TYR A 99 -16.09 6.40 7.42
N ILE A 100 -15.45 6.39 8.59
CA ILE A 100 -14.02 6.17 8.71
C ILE A 100 -13.64 4.79 8.17
N HIS A 101 -14.41 3.76 8.51
CA HIS A 101 -14.19 2.40 8.00
C HIS A 101 -14.30 2.35 6.47
N ALA A 102 -15.38 2.88 5.89
CA ALA A 102 -15.57 2.91 4.44
C ALA A 102 -14.44 3.66 3.72
N PHE A 103 -13.98 4.79 4.29
CA PHE A 103 -12.85 5.53 3.75
C PHE A 103 -11.53 4.74 3.82
N CYS A 104 -11.31 4.02 4.93
CA CYS A 104 -10.15 3.14 5.09
C CYS A 104 -10.17 2.01 4.06
N ASP A 105 -11.33 1.38 3.84
CA ASP A 105 -11.49 0.29 2.87
C ASP A 105 -11.22 0.79 1.44
N TYR A 106 -11.72 1.98 1.10
CA TYR A 106 -11.43 2.63 -0.18
C TYR A 106 -9.92 2.87 -0.36
N LEU A 107 -9.24 3.43 0.65
CA LEU A 107 -7.81 3.66 0.59
C LEU A 107 -7.00 2.36 0.48
N GLN A 108 -7.43 1.30 1.16
CA GLN A 108 -6.82 -0.02 1.04
C GLN A 108 -6.96 -0.57 -0.38
N ALA A 109 -8.13 -0.42 -1.01
CA ALA A 109 -8.35 -0.82 -2.40
C ALA A 109 -7.44 -0.05 -3.38
N VAL A 110 -7.30 1.26 -3.21
CA VAL A 110 -6.38 2.08 -4.00
C VAL A 110 -4.94 1.62 -3.82
N CYS A 111 -4.53 1.33 -2.58
CA CYS A 111 -3.20 0.78 -2.29
C CYS A 111 -2.96 -0.56 -2.99
N GLY A 112 -3.96 -1.46 -2.97
CA GLY A 112 -3.90 -2.74 -3.68
C GLY A 112 -3.70 -2.57 -5.19
N TYR A 113 -4.42 -1.63 -5.81
CA TYR A 113 -4.25 -1.32 -7.23
C TYR A 113 -2.85 -0.76 -7.56
N ILE A 114 -2.32 0.12 -6.71
CA ILE A 114 -0.96 0.67 -6.85
C ILE A 114 0.07 -0.44 -6.72
N GLN A 115 -0.13 -1.38 -5.79
CA GLN A 115 0.77 -2.50 -5.57
C GLN A 115 0.85 -3.40 -6.80
N VAL A 116 -0.30 -3.85 -7.32
CA VAL A 116 -0.36 -4.63 -8.58
C VAL A 116 0.31 -3.89 -9.75
N SER A 117 0.09 -2.58 -9.84
CA SER A 117 0.72 -1.75 -10.87
C SER A 117 2.24 -1.69 -10.73
N CYS A 118 2.75 -1.65 -9.50
CA CYS A 118 4.18 -1.66 -9.20
C CYS A 118 4.79 -3.04 -9.49
N ASP A 119 4.12 -4.12 -9.11
CA ASP A 119 4.57 -5.50 -9.33
C ASP A 119 4.68 -5.80 -10.83
N ASN A 120 3.67 -5.42 -11.61
CA ASN A 120 3.70 -5.55 -13.07
C ASN A 120 4.84 -4.75 -13.69
N ARG A 121 5.11 -3.54 -13.17
CA ARG A 121 6.20 -2.69 -13.65
C ARG A 121 7.58 -3.26 -13.28
N GLN A 122 7.73 -3.79 -12.07
CA GLN A 122 8.95 -4.49 -11.63
C GLN A 122 9.19 -5.73 -12.50
N ALA A 123 8.16 -6.52 -12.80
CA ALA A 123 8.26 -7.68 -13.69
C ALA A 123 8.72 -7.28 -15.11
N PHE A 124 8.17 -6.19 -15.65
CA PHE A 124 8.61 -5.65 -16.95
C PHE A 124 10.10 -5.26 -16.93
N PHE A 125 10.59 -4.61 -15.87
CA PHE A 125 12.00 -4.28 -15.74
C PHE A 125 12.88 -5.52 -15.55
N GLY A 126 12.42 -6.53 -14.82
CA GLY A 126 13.09 -7.83 -14.75
C GLY A 126 13.30 -8.44 -16.14
N TYR A 127 12.28 -8.39 -16.99
CA TYR A 127 12.36 -8.81 -18.40
C TYR A 127 13.37 -7.98 -19.22
N MET A 128 13.35 -6.64 -19.05
CA MET A 128 14.31 -5.75 -19.72
C MET A 128 15.75 -6.02 -19.28
N HIS A 129 15.98 -6.24 -17.98
CA HIS A 129 17.28 -6.61 -17.43
C HIS A 129 17.79 -7.95 -17.98
N ALA A 130 16.94 -8.98 -18.01
CA ALA A 130 17.27 -10.27 -18.60
C ALA A 130 17.63 -10.13 -20.09
N SER A 131 16.88 -9.32 -20.83
CA SER A 131 17.15 -9.02 -22.24
C SER A 131 18.51 -8.32 -22.43
N CYS A 132 18.84 -7.34 -21.58
CA CYS A 132 20.17 -6.72 -21.59
C CYS A 132 21.29 -7.74 -21.30
N GLY A 133 21.09 -8.64 -20.34
CA GLY A 133 22.03 -9.72 -20.04
C GLY A 133 22.28 -10.64 -21.25
N ASN A 134 21.23 -11.01 -21.98
CA ASN A 134 21.34 -11.81 -23.21
C ASN A 134 22.10 -11.07 -24.33
N ILE A 135 21.90 -9.76 -24.48
CA ILE A 135 22.63 -8.94 -25.44
C ILE A 135 24.13 -8.89 -25.06
N GLN A 136 24.44 -8.65 -23.78
CA GLN A 136 25.81 -8.65 -23.29
C GLN A 136 26.50 -10.00 -23.51
N ALA A 137 25.84 -11.11 -23.20
CA ALA A 137 26.35 -12.45 -23.44
C ALA A 137 26.64 -12.70 -24.93
N SER A 138 25.73 -12.26 -25.81
CA SER A 138 25.92 -12.35 -27.27
C SER A 138 27.11 -11.53 -27.76
N CYS A 139 27.33 -10.34 -27.21
CA CYS A 139 28.51 -9.53 -27.49
C CYS A 139 29.81 -10.20 -27.02
N CYS A 140 29.82 -10.79 -25.83
CA CYS A 140 30.97 -11.53 -25.31
C CYS A 140 31.28 -12.75 -26.18
N TYR A 141 30.26 -13.52 -26.57
CA TYR A 141 30.42 -14.65 -27.47
C TYR A 141 31.00 -14.22 -28.83
N ARG A 142 30.48 -13.13 -29.42
CA ARG A 142 31.01 -12.58 -30.67
C ARG A 142 32.48 -12.15 -30.53
N LYS A 143 32.87 -11.54 -29.41
CA LYS A 143 34.28 -11.17 -29.14
C LYS A 143 35.17 -12.40 -29.05
N LEU A 144 34.75 -13.43 -28.32
CA LEU A 144 35.46 -14.71 -28.22
C LEU A 144 35.63 -15.37 -29.60
N PHE A 145 34.58 -15.37 -30.42
CA PHE A 145 34.63 -15.90 -31.78
C PHE A 145 35.60 -15.13 -32.69
N PHE A 146 35.61 -13.79 -32.66
CA PHE A 146 36.61 -13.01 -33.40
C PHE A 146 38.04 -13.24 -32.90
N GLY A 147 38.23 -13.35 -31.59
CA GLY A 147 39.53 -13.70 -31.00
C GLY A 147 40.00 -15.08 -31.43
N TYR A 148 39.09 -16.05 -31.50
CA TYR A 148 39.37 -17.40 -32.01
C TYR A 148 39.80 -17.38 -33.48
N ILE A 149 39.08 -16.66 -34.35
CA ILE A 149 39.46 -16.49 -35.76
C ILE A 149 40.84 -15.83 -35.89
N GLN A 150 41.10 -14.75 -35.14
CA GLN A 150 42.41 -14.09 -35.17
C GLN A 150 43.55 -15.00 -34.72
N ALA A 151 43.34 -15.79 -33.66
CA ALA A 151 44.34 -16.76 -33.20
C ALA A 151 44.62 -17.85 -34.26
N PHE A 152 43.60 -18.26 -35.01
CA PHE A 152 43.74 -19.23 -36.10
C PHE A 152 44.42 -18.66 -37.35
N CYS A 153 44.23 -17.37 -37.65
CA CYS A 153 44.87 -16.69 -38.79
C CYS A 153 46.30 -16.20 -38.52
N CYS A 154 46.74 -16.16 -37.26
CA CYS A 154 48.09 -15.80 -36.85
C CYS A 154 49.01 -17.02 -36.63
N HIS A 155 48.52 -18.21 -36.94
CA HIS A 155 49.29 -19.45 -37.11
C HIS A 155 49.45 -19.79 -38.59
#